data_AF-A0A0M0JE33-F1
#
_entry.id   AF-A0A0M0JE33-F1
#
_cell.length_a   1.000
_cell.length_b   1.000
_cell.length_c   1.000
_cell.angle_alpha   90.00
_cell.angle_beta   90.00
_cell.angle_gamma   90.00
#
_symmetry.space_group_name_H-M   'P 1'
#
loop_
_entity.id
_entity.type
_entity.pdbx_description
1 polymer ?
#
loop_
_entity_poly.entity_id
_entity_poly.type
_entity_poly.pdbx_seq_one_letter_code
_entity_poly.pdbx_strand_id
1 'polypeptide(L)'
;MLARLLCLLACLSVAAGFVATPLVSASQLQQSRVATQQIVMAAPTKPMKVNERNRIANKAHKSEMRTRVKRVQESLEVGDYASSSSLLSKAFAILDKNVKRGILHKNTAARKKSQLHLKVKKLEGAAAATSAAPSQ
;
A
#
# COMPACT_ATOMS: atom_id res chain seq x y z
N MET A 1 -1.78 38.83 9.39
CA MET A 1 -2.93 38.09 9.96
C MET A 1 -4.28 38.83 9.85
N LEU A 2 -4.35 40.04 9.29
CA LEU A 2 -5.60 40.81 9.18
C LEU A 2 -6.47 40.48 7.96
N ALA A 3 -5.92 39.79 6.94
CA ALA A 3 -6.67 39.44 5.73
C ALA A 3 -7.57 38.20 5.86
N ARG A 4 -7.50 37.45 6.97
CA ARG A 4 -8.37 36.28 7.24
C ARG A 4 -9.60 36.61 8.10
N LEU A 5 -9.64 37.80 8.72
CA LEU A 5 -10.75 38.21 9.60
C LEU A 5 -11.85 38.96 8.84
N LEU A 6 -11.51 39.59 7.71
CA LEU A 6 -12.44 40.35 6.87
C LEU A 6 -13.37 39.47 6.02
N CYS A 7 -13.07 38.18 5.88
CA CYS A 7 -13.87 37.26 5.07
C CYS A 7 -14.99 36.54 5.86
N LEU A 8 -15.01 36.66 7.20
CA LEU A 8 -16.02 36.02 8.07
C LEU A 8 -17.19 36.95 8.45
N LEU A 9 -17.11 38.24 8.16
CA LEU A 9 -18.16 39.23 8.44
C LEU A 9 -19.11 39.50 7.25
N ALA A 10 -18.86 38.89 6.09
CA ALA A 10 -19.67 39.10 4.88
C ALA A 10 -20.69 37.96 4.61
N CYS A 11 -20.95 37.07 5.56
CA CYS A 11 -21.85 35.92 5.38
C CYS A 11 -23.19 36.04 6.13
N LEU A 12 -23.50 37.18 6.75
CA LEU A 12 -24.72 37.35 7.57
C LEU A 12 -25.61 38.52 7.10
N SER A 13 -26.01 38.55 5.83
CA SER A 13 -27.27 39.19 5.42
C SER A 13 -27.54 38.98 3.94
N VAL A 14 -28.47 38.08 3.61
CA VAL A 14 -29.63 38.34 2.73
C VAL A 14 -30.52 37.11 2.86
N ALA A 15 -31.53 37.25 3.70
CA ALA A 15 -32.72 36.40 3.67
C ALA A 15 -33.83 37.14 2.92
N ALA A 16 -34.69 36.35 2.28
CA ALA A 16 -36.06 36.65 1.83
C ALA A 16 -36.26 37.25 0.42
N GLY A 17 -36.73 36.38 -0.49
CA GLY A 17 -37.97 36.63 -1.22
C GLY A 17 -37.87 36.71 -2.75
N PHE A 18 -38.83 36.06 -3.43
CA PHE A 18 -39.19 36.19 -4.85
C PHE A 18 -38.20 35.49 -5.83
N VAL A 19 -38.55 34.52 -6.67
CA VAL A 19 -39.72 34.34 -7.55
C VAL A 19 -39.90 32.85 -7.85
N ALA A 20 -41.16 32.46 -8.05
CA ALA A 20 -41.66 31.19 -8.59
C ALA A 20 -40.67 30.40 -9.47
N THR A 21 -40.33 29.19 -9.04
CA THR A 21 -39.82 28.16 -9.95
C THR A 21 -41.00 27.31 -10.44
N PRO A 22 -41.07 27.02 -11.75
CA PRO A 22 -42.22 26.40 -12.35
C PRO A 22 -42.43 25.01 -11.78
N LEU A 23 -43.71 24.66 -11.63
CA LEU A 23 -44.23 23.30 -11.60
C LEU A 23 -43.50 22.47 -12.68
N VAL A 24 -42.44 21.76 -12.26
CA VAL A 24 -41.80 20.73 -13.05
C VAL A 24 -42.90 19.70 -13.30
N SER A 25 -43.38 19.70 -14.54
CA SER A 25 -44.28 18.70 -15.05
C SER A 25 -43.73 17.31 -14.69
N ALA A 26 -44.57 16.51 -14.04
CA ALA A 26 -44.29 15.12 -13.68
C ALA A 26 -43.90 14.22 -14.89
N SER A 27 -43.93 14.76 -16.11
CA SER A 27 -43.49 14.10 -17.35
C SER A 27 -41.96 14.00 -17.51
N GLN A 28 -41.16 14.77 -16.75
CA GLN A 28 -39.69 14.69 -16.83
C GLN A 28 -39.05 13.65 -15.89
N LEU A 29 -39.85 12.92 -15.12
CA LEU A 29 -39.42 11.68 -14.46
C LEU A 29 -39.58 10.45 -15.38
N GLN A 30 -39.89 10.62 -16.67
CA GLN A 30 -39.84 9.52 -17.64
C GLN A 30 -38.43 9.30 -18.25
N GLN A 31 -37.40 9.95 -17.72
CA GLN A 31 -36.01 9.51 -17.90
C GLN A 31 -35.52 8.69 -16.69
N SER A 32 -36.43 8.07 -15.96
CA SER A 32 -36.10 7.02 -15.01
C SER A 32 -36.53 5.67 -15.60
N ARG A 33 -35.60 5.00 -16.28
CA ARG A 33 -35.49 3.54 -16.37
C ARG A 33 -34.26 3.21 -17.20
N VAL A 34 -33.14 3.14 -16.47
CA VAL A 34 -32.15 2.07 -16.57
C VAL A 34 -32.08 1.50 -17.99
N ALA A 35 -31.36 2.18 -18.87
CA ALA A 35 -30.60 1.44 -19.85
C ALA A 35 -29.66 0.59 -19.00
N THR A 36 -30.11 -0.62 -18.65
CA THR A 36 -29.24 -1.73 -18.31
C THR A 36 -28.36 -1.82 -19.54
N GLN A 37 -27.26 -1.07 -19.54
CA GLN A 37 -26.26 -1.18 -20.59
C GLN A 37 -26.00 -2.66 -20.65
N GLN A 38 -26.35 -3.26 -21.78
CA GLN A 38 -26.10 -4.66 -22.02
C GLN A 38 -24.63 -4.86 -21.64
N ILE A 39 -24.38 -5.67 -20.60
CA ILE A 39 -23.04 -6.18 -20.38
C ILE A 39 -22.84 -7.18 -21.52
N VAL A 40 -22.57 -6.66 -22.70
CA VAL A 40 -22.09 -7.48 -23.80
C VAL A 40 -20.82 -8.10 -23.25
N MET A 41 -20.76 -9.43 -23.23
CA MET A 41 -19.57 -10.18 -22.85
C MET A 41 -18.48 -9.90 -23.89
N ALA A 42 -17.90 -8.71 -23.82
CA ALA A 42 -16.93 -8.22 -24.76
C ALA A 42 -15.63 -8.98 -24.53
N ALA A 43 -15.10 -9.56 -25.61
CA ALA A 43 -13.84 -10.25 -25.55
C ALA A 43 -12.75 -9.34 -24.94
N PRO A 44 -11.88 -9.87 -24.06
CA PRO A 44 -10.90 -9.05 -23.37
C PRO A 44 -9.96 -8.37 -24.37
N THR A 45 -9.82 -7.06 -24.25
CA THR A 45 -8.93 -6.27 -25.09
C THR A 45 -7.46 -6.67 -24.84
N LYS A 46 -6.58 -6.43 -25.81
CA LYS A 46 -5.14 -6.73 -25.67
C LYS A 46 -4.51 -6.22 -24.36
N PRO A 47 -4.74 -4.97 -23.90
CA PRO A 47 -4.17 -4.51 -22.63
C PRO A 47 -4.72 -5.27 -21.42
N MET A 48 -5.99 -5.67 -21.42
CA MET A 48 -6.57 -6.49 -20.34
C MET A 48 -5.85 -7.84 -20.22
N LYS A 49 -5.58 -8.50 -21.35
CA LYS A 49 -4.85 -9.78 -21.39
C LYS A 49 -3.42 -9.63 -20.87
N VAL A 50 -2.72 -8.56 -21.25
CA VAL A 50 -1.36 -8.28 -20.78
C VAL A 50 -1.35 -7.96 -19.29
N ASN A 51 -2.29 -7.14 -18.83
CA ASN A 51 -2.42 -6.79 -17.41
C ASN A 51 -2.71 -8.02 -16.56
N GLU A 52 -3.56 -8.93 -17.01
CA GLU A 52 -3.88 -10.15 -16.27
C GLU A 52 -2.67 -11.08 -16.17
N ARG A 53 -1.93 -11.28 -17.27
CA ARG A 53 -0.67 -12.06 -17.27
C ARG A 53 0.35 -11.48 -16.28
N ASN A 54 0.55 -10.17 -16.34
CA ASN A 54 1.46 -9.46 -15.43
C ASN A 54 0.99 -9.51 -13.99
N ARG A 55 -0.33 -9.40 -13.74
CA ARG A 55 -0.93 -9.49 -12.41
C ARG A 55 -0.66 -10.86 -11.77
N ILE A 56 -0.82 -11.96 -12.51
CA ILE A 56 -0.58 -13.32 -12.02
C ILE A 56 0.90 -13.50 -11.64
N ALA A 57 1.83 -13.12 -12.52
CA ALA A 57 3.26 -13.22 -12.24
C ALA A 57 3.68 -12.33 -11.04
N ASN A 58 3.21 -11.09 -11.01
CA ASN A 58 3.49 -10.15 -9.94
C ASN A 58 2.91 -10.60 -8.60
N LYS A 59 1.75 -11.26 -8.60
CA LYS A 59 1.14 -11.83 -7.40
C LYS A 59 2.06 -12.90 -6.80
N ALA A 60 2.56 -13.82 -7.61
CA ALA A 60 3.46 -14.89 -7.16
C ALA A 60 4.78 -14.33 -6.57
N HIS A 61 5.41 -13.37 -7.24
CA HIS A 61 6.64 -12.76 -6.74
C HIS A 61 6.44 -11.93 -5.47
N LYS A 62 5.30 -11.23 -5.36
CA LYS A 62 4.95 -10.47 -4.15
C LYS A 62 4.61 -11.40 -2.99
N SER A 63 3.93 -12.52 -3.22
CA SER A 63 3.64 -13.50 -2.18
C SER A 63 4.91 -14.19 -1.69
N GLU A 64 5.81 -14.60 -2.60
CA GLU A 64 7.11 -15.18 -2.22
C GLU A 64 7.90 -14.23 -1.31
N MET A 65 8.04 -12.95 -1.73
CA MET A 65 8.70 -11.93 -0.92
C MET A 65 8.07 -11.79 0.46
N ARG A 66 6.73 -11.72 0.55
CA ARG A 66 6.02 -11.61 1.83
C ARG A 66 6.30 -12.82 2.72
N THR A 67 6.30 -14.04 2.18
CA THR A 67 6.60 -15.26 2.92
C THR A 67 8.03 -15.28 3.46
N ARG A 68 9.03 -14.89 2.66
CA ARG A 68 10.43 -14.82 3.14
C ARG A 68 10.60 -13.81 4.26
N VAL A 69 9.94 -12.65 4.15
CA VAL A 69 9.95 -11.63 5.19
C VAL A 69 9.28 -12.13 6.48
N LYS A 70 8.15 -12.85 6.38
CA LYS A 70 7.49 -13.47 7.53
C LYS A 70 8.38 -14.49 8.24
N ARG A 71 9.08 -15.36 7.50
CA ARG A 71 10.02 -16.32 8.08
C ARG A 71 11.14 -15.68 8.89
N VAL A 72 11.64 -14.53 8.44
CA VAL A 72 12.62 -13.75 9.22
C VAL A 72 11.96 -13.19 10.49
N GLN A 73 10.71 -12.75 10.43
CA GLN A 73 9.99 -12.26 11.61
C GLN A 73 9.72 -13.38 12.62
N GLU A 74 9.34 -14.56 12.15
CA GLU A 74 9.17 -15.76 12.98
C GLU A 74 10.49 -16.16 13.67
N SER A 75 11.63 -16.13 12.96
CA SER A 75 12.93 -16.44 13.59
C SER A 75 13.37 -15.38 14.60
N LEU A 76 12.96 -14.13 14.42
CA LEU A 76 13.20 -13.05 15.38
C LEU A 76 12.40 -13.22 16.67
N GLU A 77 11.22 -13.83 16.61
CA GLU A 77 10.40 -14.13 17.80
C GLU A 77 10.99 -15.27 18.62
N VAL A 78 11.60 -16.26 17.97
CA VAL A 78 12.31 -17.37 18.64
C VAL A 78 13.62 -16.89 19.28
N GLY A 79 14.27 -15.85 18.73
CA GLY A 79 15.49 -15.25 19.30
C GLY A 79 16.81 -15.84 18.80
N ASP A 80 16.77 -16.73 17.79
CA ASP A 80 17.97 -17.35 17.22
C ASP A 80 18.66 -16.43 16.19
N TYR A 81 19.86 -15.93 16.53
CA TYR A 81 20.61 -15.03 15.63
C TYR A 81 21.13 -15.73 14.37
N ALA A 82 21.71 -16.93 14.53
CA ALA A 82 22.35 -17.65 13.41
C ALA A 82 21.34 -18.04 12.31
N SER A 83 20.17 -18.54 12.70
CA SER A 83 19.09 -18.87 11.77
C SER A 83 18.51 -17.60 11.12
N SER A 84 18.34 -16.53 11.89
CA SER A 84 17.85 -15.23 11.41
C SER A 84 18.77 -14.62 10.35
N SER A 85 20.09 -14.71 10.52
CA SER A 85 21.07 -14.21 9.55
C SER A 85 20.99 -14.94 8.20
N SER A 86 20.90 -16.28 8.22
CA SER A 86 20.72 -17.10 7.01
C SER A 86 19.42 -16.76 6.27
N LEU A 87 18.32 -16.59 7.01
CA LEU A 87 17.02 -16.22 6.44
C LEU A 87 17.02 -14.78 5.89
N LEU A 88 17.74 -13.86 6.53
CA LEU A 88 17.89 -12.47 6.10
C LEU A 88 18.56 -12.38 4.72
N SER A 89 19.65 -13.12 4.49
CA SER A 89 20.33 -13.16 3.18
C SER A 89 19.39 -13.65 2.08
N LYS A 90 18.59 -14.69 2.36
CA LYS A 90 17.57 -15.21 1.43
C LYS A 90 16.48 -14.17 1.13
N ALA A 91 16.03 -13.43 2.14
CA ALA A 91 15.04 -12.37 1.96
C ALA A 91 15.59 -11.21 1.11
N PHE A 92 16.84 -10.81 1.30
CA PHE A 92 17.48 -9.75 0.50
C PHE A 92 17.62 -10.15 -0.97
N ALA A 93 18.03 -11.39 -1.25
CA ALA A 93 18.12 -11.90 -2.61
C ALA A 93 16.78 -11.80 -3.38
N ILE A 94 15.65 -12.12 -2.73
CA ILE A 94 14.32 -12.01 -3.37
C ILE A 94 13.91 -10.55 -3.53
N LEU A 95 14.19 -9.68 -2.57
CA LEU A 95 13.91 -8.24 -2.68
C LEU A 95 14.63 -7.63 -3.90
N ASP A 96 15.90 -7.95 -4.09
CA ASP A 96 16.68 -7.42 -5.22
C ASP A 96 16.26 -8.01 -6.57
N LYS A 97 15.92 -9.30 -6.61
CA LYS A 97 15.32 -9.91 -7.82
C LYS A 97 14.03 -9.19 -8.22
N ASN A 98 13.20 -8.82 -7.25
CA ASN A 98 11.95 -8.10 -7.51
C ASN A 98 12.18 -6.65 -7.95
N VAL A 99 13.27 -6.00 -7.53
CA VAL A 99 13.69 -4.69 -8.05
C VAL A 99 14.16 -4.80 -9.50
N LYS A 100 15.03 -5.78 -9.80
CA LYS A 100 15.52 -6.02 -11.17
C LYS A 100 14.37 -6.32 -12.15
N ARG A 101 13.33 -7.02 -11.70
CA ARG A 101 12.11 -7.29 -12.47
C ARG A 101 11.15 -6.10 -12.59
N GLY A 102 11.42 -4.97 -11.93
CA GLY A 102 10.54 -3.79 -11.94
C GLY A 102 9.24 -3.94 -11.13
N ILE A 103 9.11 -4.99 -10.32
CA ILE A 103 7.90 -5.26 -9.51
C ILE A 103 7.87 -4.38 -8.25
N LEU A 104 9.05 -4.03 -7.74
CA LEU A 104 9.25 -3.23 -6.54
C LEU A 104 10.18 -2.06 -6.82
N HIS A 105 9.79 -0.85 -6.38
CA HIS A 105 10.65 0.32 -6.49
C HIS A 105 11.88 0.21 -5.56
N LYS A 106 13.03 0.72 -6.01
CA LYS A 106 14.33 0.68 -5.29
C LYS A 106 14.23 1.19 -3.85
N ASN A 107 13.52 2.30 -3.62
CA ASN A 107 13.37 2.86 -2.27
C ASN A 107 12.52 1.98 -1.37
N THR A 108 11.52 1.28 -1.92
CA THR A 108 10.70 0.37 -1.12
C THR A 108 11.49 -0.88 -0.75
N ALA A 109 12.34 -1.39 -1.63
CA ALA A 109 13.28 -2.46 -1.29
C ALA A 109 14.29 -2.01 -0.22
N ALA A 110 14.90 -0.83 -0.39
CA ALA A 110 15.87 -0.28 0.56
C ALA A 110 15.27 -0.08 1.96
N ARG A 111 14.05 0.48 2.06
CA ARG A 111 13.33 0.62 3.33
C ARG A 111 13.12 -0.73 4.02
N LYS A 112 12.67 -1.75 3.28
CA LYS A 112 12.46 -3.09 3.84
C LYS A 112 13.76 -3.75 4.30
N LYS A 113 14.84 -3.59 3.52
CA LYS A 113 16.17 -4.08 3.90
C LYS A 113 16.64 -3.46 5.20
N SER A 114 16.57 -2.13 5.30
CA SER A 114 16.94 -1.39 6.51
C SER A 114 16.13 -1.85 7.73
N GLN A 115 14.80 -1.94 7.60
CA GLN A 115 13.94 -2.39 8.71
C GLN A 115 14.28 -3.80 9.21
N LEU A 116 14.51 -4.77 8.31
CA LEU A 116 14.85 -6.13 8.71
C LEU A 116 16.24 -6.21 9.32
N HIS A 117 17.20 -5.49 8.75
CA HIS A 117 18.56 -5.44 9.26
C HIS A 117 18.61 -4.85 10.68
N LEU A 118 17.88 -3.77 10.94
CA LEU A 118 17.80 -3.16 12.27
C LEU A 118 17.22 -4.12 13.31
N LYS A 119 16.21 -4.92 12.94
CA LYS A 119 15.60 -5.91 13.84
C LYS A 119 16.57 -7.05 14.18
N VAL A 120 17.29 -7.59 13.18
CA VAL A 120 18.29 -8.66 13.40
C VAL A 120 19.47 -8.14 14.21
N LYS A 121 19.97 -6.93 13.91
CA LYS A 121 21.06 -6.28 14.65
C LYS A 121 20.70 -6.04 16.13
N LYS A 122 19.43 -5.79 16.43
CA LYS A 122 18.97 -5.64 17.83
C LYS A 122 19.16 -6.93 18.63
N LEU A 123 18.97 -8.11 18.03
CA LEU A 123 19.23 -9.39 18.68
C LEU A 123 20.72 -9.64 18.87
N GLU A 124 21.55 -9.26 17.90
CA GLU A 124 23.02 -9.32 18.03
C GLU A 124 23.51 -8.48 19.21
N GLY A 125 23.03 -7.24 19.33
CA GLY A 125 23.40 -6.36 20.44
C GLY A 125 22.96 -6.88 21.81
N ALA A 126 21.85 -7.63 21.87
CA ALA A 126 21.42 -8.30 23.10
C ALA A 126 22.26 -9.55 23.41
N ALA A 127 22.65 -10.33 22.39
CA ALA A 127 23.49 -11.52 22.56
C ALA A 127 24.96 -11.18 22.88
N ALA A 128 25.50 -10.09 22.31
CA ALA A 128 26.85 -9.60 22.56
C ALA A 128 27.03 -9.03 23.98
N ALA A 129 25.94 -8.55 24.62
CA ALA A 129 25.97 -8.11 26.01
C ALA A 129 26.15 -9.28 27.00
N THR A 130 25.67 -10.48 26.66
CA THR A 130 25.77 -11.67 27.53
C THR A 130 27.14 -12.36 27.47
N SER A 131 27.93 -12.15 26.42
CA SER A 131 29.31 -12.67 26.29
C SER A 131 30.40 -11.70 26.78
N ALA A 132 30.01 -10.52 27.29
CA ALA A 132 30.91 -9.48 27.75
C ALA A 132 31.04 -9.40 29.29
N ALA A 133 30.87 -10.52 30.00
CA ALA A 133 31.41 -10.66 31.36
C ALA A 133 32.89 -11.02 31.23
N PRO A 134 33.85 -10.09 31.40
CA PRO A 134 35.24 -10.47 31.61
C PRO A 134 35.30 -11.25 32.93
N SER A 135 35.44 -12.56 32.78
CA SER A 135 36.04 -13.40 33.79
C SER A 135 37.53 -13.08 33.78
N GLN A 136 37.93 -12.25 34.75
CA GLN A 136 39.19 -12.17 35.51
C GLN A 136 39.28 -10.76 36.11
#